data_AF-A0A2M7FDK2-F1
#
_entry.id   AF-A0A2M7FDK2-F1
#
_cell.length_a   1.000
_cell.length_b   1.000
_cell.length_c   1.000
_cell.angle_alpha   90.00
_cell.angle_beta   90.00
_cell.angle_gamma   90.00
#
_symmetry.space_group_name_H-M   'P 1'
#
loop_
_entity.id
_entity.type
_entity.pdbx_description
1 polymer ?
#
loop_
_entity_poly.entity_id
_entity_poly.type
_entity_poly.pdbx_seq_one_letter_code
_entity_poly.pdbx_strand_id
1 'polypeptide(L)' 'MTTTLQIRIDAKTKNAAQKTFRSMGLDMSSGVKLYLTQVMHTKSIPFPVWSFDYLPREKKLQIVKE' A
#
# COMPACT_ATOMS: atom_id res chain seq x y z
N MET A 1 21.12 10.73 10.71
CA MET A 1 20.66 11.77 9.75
C MET A 1 19.22 11.48 9.40
N THR A 2 18.37 12.51 9.33
CA THR A 2 16.96 12.39 8.91
C THR A 2 16.78 13.05 7.55
N THR A 3 16.07 12.39 6.65
CA THR A 3 15.82 12.89 5.28
C THR A 3 14.33 13.01 5.03
N THR A 4 13.94 14.02 4.25
CA THR A 4 12.54 14.27 3.87
C THR A 4 12.18 13.50 2.60
N LEU A 5 11.03 12.83 2.61
CA LEU A 5 10.44 12.17 1.43
C LEU A 5 9.25 13.01 0.94
N GLN A 6 9.32 13.50 -0.30
CA GLN A 6 8.23 14.23 -0.94
C GLN A 6 7.57 13.34 -2.01
N ILE A 7 6.27 13.09 -1.88
CA ILE A 7 5.50 12.24 -2.78
C ILE A 7 4.34 13.05 -3.36
N ARG A 8 4.22 13.07 -4.69
CA ARG A 8 3.06 13.63 -5.38
C ARG A 8 1.95 12.60 -5.39
N ILE A 9 0.80 12.97 -4.81
CA ILE A 9 -0.43 12.17 -4.81
C ILE A 9 -1.62 13.11 -4.96
N ASP A 10 -2.75 12.60 -5.46
CA ASP A 10 -3.97 13.38 -5.53
C ASP A 10 -4.56 13.61 -4.13
N ALA A 11 -5.32 14.70 -4.00
CA ALA A 11 -5.89 15.11 -2.72
C ALA A 11 -6.91 14.08 -2.17
N LYS A 12 -7.64 13.39 -3.04
CA LYS A 12 -8.66 12.41 -2.64
C LYS A 12 -8.01 11.20 -1.98
N THR A 13 -6.98 10.63 -2.62
CA THR A 13 -6.19 9.51 -2.09
C THR A 13 -5.50 9.90 -0.78
N LYS A 14 -4.90 11.09 -0.72
CA LYS A 14 -4.28 11.61 0.51
C LYS A 14 -5.27 11.64 1.68
N ASN A 15 -6.44 12.24 1.46
CA ASN A 15 -7.45 12.40 2.51
C ASN A 15 -8.04 11.05 2.93
N ALA A 16 -8.28 10.15 1.98
CA ALA A 16 -8.76 8.80 2.26
C ALA A 16 -7.74 8.01 3.12
N ALA A 17 -6.47 7.96 2.69
CA ALA A 17 -5.42 7.27 3.42
C ALA A 17 -5.22 7.89 4.82
N GLN A 18 -5.30 9.21 4.96
CA GLN A 18 -5.18 9.88 6.25
C GLN A 18 -6.31 9.49 7.21
N LYS A 19 -7.55 9.40 6.73
CA LYS A 19 -8.69 8.97 7.54
C LYS A 19 -8.51 7.52 8.01
N THR A 20 -8.06 6.65 7.11
CA THR A 20 -7.79 5.24 7.44
C THR A 20 -6.70 5.12 8.51
N PHE A 21 -5.54 5.76 8.33
CA PHE A 21 -4.49 5.72 9.34
C PHE A 21 -4.93 6.30 10.68
N ARG A 22 -5.68 7.42 10.68
CA ARG A 22 -6.21 8.01 11.92
C ARG A 22 -7.14 7.07 12.67
N SER A 23 -7.97 6.29 11.97
CA SER A 23 -8.83 5.29 12.61
C SER A 23 -8.05 4.18 13.30
N MET A 24 -6.80 3.95 12.90
CA MET A 24 -5.85 3.01 13.50
C MET A 24 -4.94 3.67 14.56
N GLY A 25 -5.15 4.95 14.89
CA GLY A 25 -4.29 5.70 15.81
C GLY A 25 -2.94 6.12 15.21
N LEU A 26 -2.80 6.09 13.88
CA LEU A 26 -1.57 6.43 13.17
C LEU A 26 -1.71 7.76 12.40
N ASP A 27 -0.63 8.52 12.36
CA ASP A 27 -0.51 9.65 11.43
C ASP A 27 0.00 9.17 10.05
N MET A 28 -0.15 10.03 9.04
CA MET A 28 0.28 9.71 7.67
C MET A 28 1.76 9.30 7.61
N SER A 29 2.62 10.01 8.35
CA SER A 29 4.05 9.76 8.34
C SER A 29 4.38 8.40 8.96
N SER A 30 3.70 8.00 10.05
CA SER A 30 3.89 6.67 10.64
C SER A 30 3.41 5.56 9.73
N GLY A 31 2.28 5.75 9.03
CA GLY A 31 1.81 4.80 8.02
C GLY A 31 2.83 4.55 6.91
N VAL A 32 3.41 5.64 6.35
CA VAL A 32 4.44 5.54 5.31
C VAL A 32 5.72 4.89 5.85
N LYS A 33 6.17 5.26 7.06
CA LYS A 33 7.33 4.63 7.70
C LYS A 33 7.13 3.13 7.89
N LEU A 34 5.96 2.70 8.39
CA LEU A 34 5.64 1.29 8.57
C LEU A 34 5.75 0.51 7.25
N TYR A 35 5.22 1.07 6.16
CA TYR A 35 5.35 0.47 4.83
C TYR A 35 6.81 0.32 4.40
N LEU A 36 7.61 1.38 4.49
CA LEU A 36 9.02 1.36 4.09
C LEU A 36 9.85 0.40 4.96
N THR A 37 9.59 0.38 6.27
CA THR A 37 10.20 -0.57 7.21
C THR A 37 9.87 -2.00 6.81
N GLN A 38 8.60 -2.31 6.51
CA GLN A 38 8.21 -3.64 6.08
C GLN A 38 8.92 -4.06 4.79
N VAL A 39 8.96 -3.19 3.77
CA VAL A 39 9.69 -3.44 2.52
C VAL A 39 11.18 -3.72 2.78
N MET A 40 11.79 -2.95 3.68
CA MET A 40 13.19 -3.13 4.06
C MET A 40 13.43 -4.50 4.74
N HIS A 41 12.51 -4.95 5.59
CA HIS A 41 12.61 -6.22 6.30
C HIS A 41 12.34 -7.43 5.41
N THR A 42 11.27 -7.39 4.60
CA THR A 42 10.87 -8.53 3.76
C THR A 42 11.60 -8.58 2.41
N LYS A 43 12.33 -7.52 2.06
CA LYS A 43 12.97 -7.34 0.73
C LYS A 43 11.97 -7.50 -0.42
N SER A 44 10.71 -7.18 -0.16
CA SER A 44 9.60 -7.40 -1.08
C SER A 44 8.49 -6.37 -0.84
N ILE A 45 7.59 -6.24 -1.79
CA ILE A 45 6.38 -5.43 -1.60
C ILE A 45 5.45 -6.20 -0.64
N PRO A 46 4.97 -5.58 0.45
CA PRO A 46 4.20 -6.24 1.51
C PRO A 46 2.73 -6.51 1.13
N PHE A 47 2.44 -6.53 -0.15
CA PHE A 47 1.17 -6.96 -0.70
C PHE A 47 1.40 -7.60 -2.07
N PRO A 48 0.55 -8.54 -2.48
CA PRO A 48 0.65 -9.14 -3.79
C PRO A 48 0.47 -8.10 -4.89
N VAL A 49 1.45 -7.98 -5.78
CA VAL A 49 1.36 -7.12 -6.97
C VAL A 49 1.02 -8.01 -8.15
N TRP A 50 -0.21 -7.91 -8.62
CA TRP A 50 -0.67 -8.60 -9.81
C TRP A 50 -1.04 -7.59 -10.89
N SER A 51 -0.60 -7.84 -12.12
CA SER A 51 -1.25 -7.26 -13.29
C SER A 51 -2.30 -8.25 -13.79
N PHE A 52 -3.38 -7.73 -14.38
CA PHE A 52 -4.46 -8.54 -14.98
C PHE A 52 -3.92 -9.64 -15.91
N ASP A 53 -2.86 -9.31 -16.66
CA ASP A 53 -2.22 -10.23 -17.60
C ASP A 53 -1.52 -11.40 -16.88
N TYR A 54 -0.96 -11.16 -15.69
CA TYR A 54 -0.10 -12.09 -14.94
C TYR A 54 -0.76 -12.72 -13.72
N LEU A 55 -2.10 -12.64 -13.62
CA LEU A 55 -2.83 -13.33 -12.57
C LEU A 55 -2.65 -14.86 -12.73
N PRO A 56 -2.19 -15.59 -11.70
CA PRO A 56 -2.12 -17.04 -11.75
C PRO A 56 -3.49 -17.62 -12.10
N ARG A 57 -3.53 -18.64 -12.97
CA ARG A 57 -4.79 -19.22 -13.48
C ARG A 57 -5.78 -19.58 -12.36
N GLU A 58 -5.27 -20.02 -11.22
CA GLU A 58 -6.05 -20.38 -10.03
C GLU A 58 -6.88 -19.20 -9.47
N LYS A 59 -6.36 -17.98 -9.56
CA LYS A 59 -7.05 -16.75 -9.09
C LYS A 59 -8.01 -16.17 -10.13
N LYS A 60 -7.78 -16.40 -11.44
CA LYS A 60 -8.70 -15.94 -12.50
C LYS A 60 -10.10 -16.57 -12.38
N LEU A 61 -10.20 -17.80 -11.88
CA LEU A 61 -11.46 -18.54 -11.71
C LEU A 61 -12.34 -18.02 -10.55
N GLN A 62 -11.78 -17.29 -9.59
CA GLN A 62 -12.54 -16.75 -8.47
C GLN A 62 -13.28 -15.44 -8.82
N ILE A 63 -12.82 -14.72 -9.85
CA ILE A 63 -13.38 -13.43 -10.27
C ILE A 63 -14.58 -13.62 -11.23
N VAL A 64 -14.68 -14.75 -11.93
CA VAL A 64 -15.75 -15.04 -12.92
C VAL A 64 -16.99 -15.68 -12.27
N LYS A 65 -17.00 -15.89 -10.96
CA LYS A 65 -18.07 -16.59 -10.25
C LYS A 65 -19.15 -15.69 -9.63
N GLU A 66 -19.13 -14.38 -9.91
CA GLU A 66 -20.24 -13.45 -9.61
C GLU A 66 -21.04 -13.12 -10.87
#